data_AF-A0A520M9Z6-F1
#
_entry.id   AF-A0A520M9Z6-F1
#
_cell.length_a   1.000
_cell.length_b   1.000
_cell.length_c   1.000
_cell.angle_alpha   90.00
_cell.angle_beta   90.00
_cell.angle_gamma   90.00
#
_symmetry.space_group_name_H-M   'P 1'
#
loop_
_entity.id
_entity.type
_entity.pdbx_description
1 polymer ?
#
loop_
_entity_poly.entity_id
_entity_poly.type
_entity_poly.pdbx_seq_one_letter_code
_entity_poly.pdbx_strand_id
1 'polypeptide(L)'
;MDSLTILQIGSVFFGTVIAAPLMISKKVNKRIIGYGAMSTGSFLAILVQLYVGLYVFVFANLYWLINCSVALRKDLKLRKFR
;
A
#
# COMPACT_ATOMS: atom_id res chain seq x y z
N MET A 1 -25.72 -2.74 -0.27
CA MET A 1 -24.30 -2.41 -0.48
C MET A 1 -23.50 -3.60 -0.02
N ASP A 2 -22.92 -4.34 -0.95
CA ASP A 2 -22.20 -5.57 -0.66
C ASP A 2 -21.01 -5.30 0.26
N SER A 3 -20.82 -6.16 1.27
CA SER A 3 -19.72 -6.04 2.25
C SER A 3 -18.34 -5.96 1.58
N LEU A 4 -18.20 -6.48 0.35
CA LEU A 4 -17.03 -6.34 -0.50
C LEU A 4 -16.70 -4.89 -0.87
N THR A 5 -17.70 -4.05 -1.16
CA THR A 5 -17.49 -2.65 -1.56
C THR A 5 -16.99 -1.80 -0.39
N ILE A 6 -17.49 -2.06 0.82
CA ILE A 6 -17.03 -1.38 2.04
C ILE A 6 -15.56 -1.72 2.33
N LEU A 7 -15.20 -3.00 2.17
CA LEU A 7 -13.82 -3.46 2.31
C LEU A 7 -12.90 -2.79 1.28
N GLN A 8 -13.38 -2.66 0.04
CA GLN A 8 -12.64 -2.04 -1.05
C GLN A 8 -12.41 -0.54 -0.84
N ILE A 9 -13.45 0.19 -0.40
CA ILE A 9 -13.36 1.61 -0.04
C ILE A 9 -12.37 1.80 1.11
N GLY A 10 -12.44 0.97 2.16
CA GLY A 10 -11.47 1.00 3.26
C GLY A 10 -10.04 0.73 2.79
N SER A 11 -9.87 -0.21 1.85
CA SER A 11 -8.59 -0.56 1.23
C SER A 11 -7.96 0.62 0.48
N VAL A 12 -8.76 1.35 -0.31
CA VAL A 12 -8.31 2.54 -1.05
C VAL A 12 -8.04 3.70 -0.09
N PHE A 13 -8.83 3.85 0.96
CA PHE A 13 -8.63 4.90 1.94
C PHE A 13 -7.30 4.72 2.70
N PHE A 14 -7.03 3.52 3.19
CA PHE A 14 -5.76 3.19 3.84
C PHE A 14 -4.59 3.18 2.85
N GLY A 15 -4.79 2.56 1.69
CA GLY A 15 -3.78 2.35 0.67
C GLY A 15 -3.42 3.60 -0.13
N THR A 16 -4.25 4.65 -0.14
CA THR A 16 -4.02 5.83 -0.97
C THR A 16 -4.14 7.12 -0.17
N VAL A 17 -5.26 7.34 0.53
CA VAL A 17 -5.52 8.61 1.24
C VAL A 17 -4.58 8.80 2.43
N ILE A 18 -4.28 7.73 3.17
CA ILE A 18 -3.35 7.78 4.31
C ILE A 18 -1.92 7.55 3.84
N ALA A 19 -1.70 6.61 2.93
CA ALA A 19 -0.36 6.25 2.47
C ALA A 19 0.34 7.39 1.69
N ALA A 20 -0.36 8.10 0.81
CA ALA A 20 0.21 9.16 -0.02
C ALA A 20 0.81 10.35 0.79
N PRO A 21 0.10 10.98 1.75
CA PRO A 21 0.66 12.06 2.55
C PRO A 21 1.76 11.57 3.50
N LEU A 22 1.71 10.31 3.95
CA LEU A 22 2.79 9.72 4.75
C LEU A 22 4.04 9.43 3.90
N MET A 23 3.88 9.01 2.64
CA MET A 23 4.99 8.77 1.71
C MET A 23 5.71 10.05 1.26
N ILE A 24 5.02 11.20 1.22
CA ILE A 24 5.62 12.47 0.81
C ILE A 24 6.27 13.25 1.96
N SER A 25 6.12 12.76 3.20
CA SER A 25 6.67 13.41 4.39
C SER A 25 8.21 13.34 4.45
N LYS A 26 8.86 14.49 4.70
CA LYS A 26 10.33 14.64 4.86
C LYS A 26 10.96 13.75 5.95
N LYS A 27 10.17 13.25 6.91
CA LYS A 27 10.65 12.32 7.94
C LYS A 27 10.60 10.87 7.42
N VAL A 28 11.78 10.25 7.27
CA VAL A 28 11.97 8.83 6.87
C VAL A 28 11.11 7.88 7.71
N ASN A 29 10.96 8.15 9.01
CA ASN A 29 10.13 7.33 9.90
C ASN A 29 8.63 7.36 9.54
N LYS A 30 8.12 8.49 9.02
CA LYS A 30 6.72 8.60 8.55
C LYS A 30 6.54 7.97 7.16
N ARG A 31 7.58 8.01 6.31
CA ARG A 31 7.61 7.31 5.01
C ARG A 31 7.47 5.81 5.16
N ILE A 32 8.21 5.21 6.09
CA ILE A 32 8.16 3.77 6.37
C ILE A 32 6.75 3.34 6.80
N ILE A 33 6.07 4.14 7.64
CA ILE A 33 4.69 3.90 8.04
C ILE A 33 3.73 4.04 6.85
N GLY A 34 3.98 5.01 5.96
CA GLY A 34 3.22 5.18 4.71
C GLY A 34 3.33 3.97 3.77
N TYR A 35 4.54 3.45 3.57
CA TYR A 35 4.76 2.21 2.81
C TYR A 35 4.10 0.99 3.46
N GLY A 36 4.07 0.93 4.80
CA GLY A 36 3.33 -0.09 5.55
C GLY A 36 1.82 -0.01 5.29
N ALA A 37 1.23 1.18 5.45
CA ALA A 37 -0.19 1.41 5.18
C ALA A 37 -0.57 1.09 3.71
N MET A 38 0.31 1.43 2.77
CA MET A 38 0.13 1.12 1.36
C MET A 38 0.15 -0.38 1.07
N SER A 39 1.08 -1.10 1.69
CA SER A 39 1.21 -2.55 1.58
C SER A 39 -0.06 -3.24 2.09
N THR A 40 -0.54 -2.83 3.28
CA THR A 40 -1.78 -3.37 3.86
C THR A 40 -3.01 -3.07 3.00
N GLY A 41 -3.12 -1.84 2.47
CA GLY A 41 -4.20 -1.47 1.56
C GLY A 41 -4.15 -2.18 0.20
N SER A 42 -2.96 -2.46 -0.32
CA SER A 42 -2.78 -3.22 -1.58
C SER A 42 -3.11 -4.70 -1.40
N PHE A 43 -2.70 -5.28 -0.27
CA PHE A 43 -2.97 -6.69 0.05
C PHE A 43 -4.47 -6.97 0.19
N LEU A 44 -5.19 -6.06 0.85
CA LEU A 44 -6.63 -6.16 1.04
C LEU A 44 -7.39 -5.90 -0.28
N ALA A 45 -6.87 -5.03 -1.16
CA ALA A 45 -7.43 -4.79 -2.49
C ALA A 45 -7.27 -6.01 -3.42
N ILE A 46 -6.12 -6.69 -3.36
CA ILE A 46 -5.86 -7.93 -4.10
C ILE A 46 -6.90 -9.00 -3.78
N LEU A 47 -7.22 -9.19 -2.50
CA LEU A 47 -8.25 -10.15 -2.07
C LEU A 47 -9.60 -9.81 -2.70
N VAL A 48 -10.03 -8.55 -2.62
CA VAL A 48 -11.30 -8.11 -3.22
C VAL A 48 -11.28 -8.26 -4.75
N GLN A 49 -10.20 -7.90 -5.43
CA GLN A 49 -10.10 -8.00 -6.89
C GLN A 49 -9.99 -9.45 -7.39
N LEU A 50 -9.42 -10.36 -6.61
CA LEU A 50 -9.51 -11.81 -6.87
C LEU A 50 -10.97 -12.29 -6.83
N TYR A 51 -11.75 -11.84 -5.84
CA TYR A 51 -13.18 -12.20 -5.72
C TYR A 51 -14.03 -11.69 -6.88
N VAL A 52 -13.71 -10.50 -7.43
CA VAL A 52 -14.45 -9.91 -8.56
C VAL A 52 -13.86 -10.38 -9.92
N GLY A 53 -12.78 -11.16 -9.92
CA GLY A 53 -12.15 -11.68 -11.16
C GLY A 53 -11.34 -10.63 -11.93
N LEU A 54 -10.97 -9.50 -11.33
CA LEU A 54 -10.15 -8.46 -11.95
C LEU A 54 -8.65 -8.77 -11.80
N TYR A 55 -8.17 -9.74 -12.58
CA TYR A 55 -6.77 -10.16 -12.54
C TYR A 55 -5.78 -9.03 -12.88
N VAL A 56 -6.12 -8.12 -13.79
CA VAL A 56 -5.24 -6.98 -14.16
C VAL A 56 -4.99 -6.04 -12.96
N PHE A 57 -6.02 -5.80 -12.15
CA PHE A 57 -5.88 -4.98 -10.93
C PHE A 57 -5.09 -5.70 -9.84
N VAL A 58 -5.19 -7.03 -9.77
CA VAL A 58 -4.35 -7.84 -8.87
C VAL A 58 -2.87 -7.64 -9.20
N PHE A 59 -2.50 -7.72 -10.48
CA PHE A 59 -1.12 -7.47 -10.91
C PHE A 59 -0.64 -6.04 -10.61
N ALA A 60 -1.50 -5.04 -10.79
CA ALA A 60 -1.19 -3.65 -10.46
C ALA A 60 -0.88 -3.47 -8.96
N ASN A 61 -1.71 -4.04 -8.09
CA ASN A 61 -1.48 -3.99 -6.65
C ASN A 61 -0.25 -4.82 -6.22
N LEU A 62 0.03 -5.93 -6.91
CA LEU A 62 1.23 -6.74 -6.68
C LEU A 62 2.51 -5.95 -7.00
N TYR A 63 2.51 -5.21 -8.12
CA TYR A 63 3.60 -4.32 -8.50
C TYR A 63 3.84 -3.26 -7.42
N TRP A 64 2.77 -2.68 -6.90
CA TRP A 64 2.84 -1.65 -5.86
C TRP A 64 3.36 -2.19 -4.52
N LEU A 65 3.00 -3.43 -4.16
CA LEU A 65 3.53 -4.16 -3.00
C LEU A 65 5.05 -4.36 -3.09
N ILE A 66 5.53 -4.80 -4.26
CA ILE A 66 6.96 -4.99 -4.50
C ILE A 66 7.70 -3.65 -4.42
N ASN A 67 7.15 -2.62 -5.07
CA ASN A 67 7.78 -1.30 -5.11
C ASN A 67 7.81 -0.65 -3.71
N CYS A 68 6.75 -0.79 -2.91
CA CYS A 68 6.73 -0.38 -1.51
C CYS A 68 7.77 -1.13 -0.68
N SER A 69 7.93 -2.44 -0.88
CA SER A 69 8.92 -3.26 -0.16
C SER A 69 10.36 -2.85 -0.51
N VAL A 70 10.63 -2.53 -1.78
CA VAL A 70 11.93 -2.04 -2.25
C VAL A 70 12.21 -0.64 -1.70
N ALA A 71 11.22 0.25 -1.73
CA ALA A 71 11.33 1.61 -1.20
C ALA A 71 11.55 1.60 0.33
N LEU A 72 10.79 0.77 1.06
CA LEU A 72 10.96 0.54 2.49
C LEU A 72 12.37 0.03 2.82
N ARG A 73 12.89 -0.94 2.05
CA ARG A 73 14.27 -1.43 2.21
C ARG A 73 15.29 -0.32 1.95
N LYS A 74 15.10 0.53 0.94
CA LYS A 74 16.00 1.66 0.65
C LYS A 74 15.98 2.70 1.78
N ASP A 75 14.80 3.12 2.24
CA ASP A 75 14.65 4.09 3.34
C ASP A 75 15.17 3.52 4.69
N LEU A 76 14.97 2.23 4.96
CA LEU A 76 15.55 1.55 6.13
C LEU A 76 17.09 1.48 6.06
N LYS A 77 17.66 1.22 4.87
CA LYS A 77 19.11 1.17 4.67
C LYS A 77 19.75 2.55 4.86
N LEU A 78 19.07 3.62 4.41
CA LEU A 78 19.47 5.00 4.68
C LEU A 78 19.38 5.36 6.16
N ARG A 79 18.36 4.87 6.88
CA ARG A 79 18.22 5.07 8.34
C ARG A 79 19.31 4.33 9.13
N LYS A 80 19.87 3.24 8.62
CA LYS A 80 20.98 2.50 9.26
C LYS A 80 22.33 3.20 9.08
N PHE A 81 22.44 4.14 8.14
CA PHE A 81 23.68 4.84 7.79
C PHE A 81 23.78 6.27 8.34
N ARG A 82 22.76 6.74 9.07
CA ARG A 82 22.70 8.06 9.71
C ARG A 82 22.42 7.88 11.19
#